data_AF-D5PDY6-F1
#
_entry.id   AF-D5PDY6-F1
#
_cell.length_a   1.000
_cell.length_b   1.000
_cell.length_c   1.000
_cell.angle_alpha   90.00
_cell.angle_beta   90.00
_cell.angle_gamma   90.00
#
_symmetry.space_group_name_H-M   'P 1'
#
loop_
_entity.id
_entity.type
_entity.pdbx_description
1 polymer ?
#
loop_
_entity_poly.entity_id
_entity_poly.type
_entity_poly.pdbx_seq_one_letter_code
_entity_poly.pdbx_strand_id
1 'polypeptide(L)'
;MLLMSPVIDLTCQLATAREIWRRDPFASARSASRALSLYVGDADPHDPRVNVLATDLTGMPPTLIQVGGREMLLDDSRRLAERMLAAGSSVQLQVFRGQIHVFQALFRLLPEARHALRLSGAFLADSAERKFP
;
A
#
# COMPACT_ATOMS: atom_id res chain seq x y z
N MET A 1 -10.09 -4.41 5.67
CA MET A 1 -9.19 -4.67 4.53
C MET A 1 -7.74 -4.63 5.00
N LEU A 2 -6.87 -5.49 4.44
CA LEU A 2 -5.45 -5.52 4.74
C LEU A 2 -4.66 -5.30 3.44
N LEU A 3 -3.79 -4.30 3.42
CA LEU A 3 -2.95 -3.96 2.29
C LEU A 3 -1.47 -4.05 2.69
N MET A 4 -0.68 -4.73 1.87
CA MET A 4 0.76 -4.87 2.06
C MET A 4 1.47 -4.25 0.87
N SER A 5 2.24 -3.20 1.10
CA SER A 5 2.97 -2.47 0.06
C SER A 5 2.09 -2.13 -1.17
N PRO A 6 0.91 -1.50 -0.98
CA PRO A 6 0.00 -1.24 -2.07
C PRO A 6 0.59 -0.26 -3.09
N VAL A 7 0.36 -0.53 -4.37
CA VAL A 7 0.50 0.46 -5.45
C VAL A 7 -0.87 1.06 -5.73
N ILE A 8 -0.95 2.38 -5.74
CA ILE A 8 -2.20 3.11 -6.01
C ILE A 8 -2.04 4.14 -7.12
N ASP A 9 -0.82 4.61 -7.36
CA ASP A 9 -0.46 5.42 -8.51
C ASP A 9 0.10 4.50 -9.60
N LEU A 10 -0.78 4.09 -10.52
CA LEU A 10 -0.41 3.18 -11.61
C LEU A 10 0.53 3.84 -12.63
N THR A 11 0.70 5.16 -12.59
CA THR A 11 1.73 5.86 -13.38
C THR A 11 3.13 5.72 -12.79
N CYS A 12 3.24 5.25 -11.54
CA CYS A 12 4.47 5.16 -10.74
C CYS A 12 5.21 6.49 -10.56
N GLN A 13 4.54 7.64 -10.69
CA GLN A 13 5.17 8.93 -10.43
C GLN A 13 5.60 9.07 -8.97
N LEU A 14 4.74 8.68 -8.02
CA LEU A 14 5.08 8.67 -6.59
C LEU A 14 6.27 7.75 -6.30
N ALA A 15 6.21 6.51 -6.79
CA ALA A 15 7.28 5.54 -6.64
C ALA A 15 8.62 6.02 -7.24
N THR A 16 8.57 6.66 -8.42
CA THR A 16 9.76 7.19 -9.10
C THR A 16 10.36 8.36 -8.33
N ALA A 17 9.52 9.31 -7.86
CA ALA A 17 9.97 10.42 -7.04
C ALA A 17 10.63 9.93 -5.74
N ARG A 18 10.08 8.88 -5.13
CA ARG A 18 10.65 8.24 -3.94
C ARG A 18 12.01 7.62 -4.22
N GLU A 19 12.16 6.87 -5.30
CA GLU A 19 13.42 6.19 -5.65
C GLU A 19 14.58 7.16 -5.92
N ILE A 20 14.30 8.36 -6.45
CA ILE A 20 15.31 9.41 -6.63
C ILE A 20 15.96 9.77 -5.29
N TRP A 21 15.15 9.93 -4.24
CA TRP A 21 15.63 10.24 -2.89
C TRP A 21 16.22 9.02 -2.20
N ARG A 22 15.61 7.85 -2.39
CA ARG A 22 16.01 6.63 -1.72
C ARG A 22 15.59 5.41 -2.52
N ARG A 23 16.57 4.81 -3.19
CA ARG A 23 16.38 3.60 -3.97
C ARG A 23 15.94 2.42 -3.11
N ASP A 24 14.96 1.67 -3.61
CA ASP A 24 14.55 0.39 -3.08
C ASP A 24 15.60 -0.67 -3.45
N PRO A 25 16.13 -1.45 -2.48
CA PRO A 25 17.16 -2.45 -2.77
C PRO A 25 16.62 -3.73 -3.42
N PHE A 26 15.30 -3.92 -3.48
CA PHE A 26 14.66 -5.16 -3.94
C PHE A 26 13.78 -4.93 -5.17
N ALA A 27 12.95 -3.89 -5.17
CA ALA A 27 12.04 -3.58 -6.26
C ALA A 27 12.48 -2.30 -7.00
N SER A 28 11.95 -2.02 -8.19
CA SER A 28 12.25 -0.80 -8.95
C SER A 28 11.00 -0.17 -9.56
N ALA A 29 10.85 1.15 -9.42
CA ALA A 29 9.73 1.91 -9.96
C ALA A 29 9.73 1.89 -11.49
N ARG A 30 10.91 1.87 -12.11
CA ARG A 30 11.04 1.72 -13.56
C ARG A 30 10.48 0.39 -14.05
N SER A 31 10.81 -0.71 -13.37
CA SER A 31 10.30 -2.03 -13.73
C SER A 31 8.80 -2.14 -13.45
N ALA A 32 8.34 -1.60 -12.32
CA ALA A 32 6.92 -1.54 -11.97
C ALA A 32 6.12 -0.73 -13.00
N SER A 33 6.59 0.46 -13.40
CA SER A 33 5.97 1.31 -14.40
C SER A 33 5.76 0.59 -15.74
N ARG A 34 6.76 -0.18 -16.21
CA ARG A 34 6.63 -1.01 -17.42
C ARG A 34 5.60 -2.13 -17.27
N ALA A 35 5.53 -2.77 -16.11
CA ALA A 35 4.55 -3.83 -15.87
C ALA A 35 3.12 -3.25 -15.77
N LEU A 36 2.97 -2.12 -15.07
CA LEU A 36 1.69 -1.44 -14.91
C LEU A 36 1.19 -0.83 -16.22
N SER A 37 2.07 -0.35 -17.10
CA SER A 37 1.65 0.12 -18.42
C SER A 37 1.03 -1.00 -19.26
N LEU A 38 1.50 -2.24 -19.10
CA LEU A 38 0.89 -3.41 -19.76
C LEU A 38 -0.46 -3.77 -19.12
N TYR A 39 -0.61 -3.60 -17.82
CA TYR A 39 -1.87 -3.82 -17.11
C TYR A 39 -2.93 -2.78 -17.48
N VAL A 40 -2.56 -1.50 -17.51
CA VAL A 40 -3.47 -0.40 -17.86
C VAL A 40 -3.84 -0.46 -19.34
N GLY A 41 -2.87 -0.75 -20.22
CA GLY A 41 -3.11 -0.79 -21.66
C GLY A 41 -3.75 0.51 -22.17
N ASP A 42 -4.86 0.38 -22.89
CA ASP A 42 -5.64 1.50 -23.42
C ASP A 42 -6.83 1.90 -22.53
N ALA A 43 -6.86 1.45 -21.26
CA ALA A 43 -7.93 1.80 -20.34
C ALA A 43 -7.99 3.32 -20.09
N ASP A 44 -9.21 3.84 -19.89
CA ASP A 44 -9.41 5.25 -19.57
C ASP A 44 -8.67 5.60 -18.26
N PRO A 45 -7.78 6.62 -18.27
CA PRO A 45 -7.10 7.07 -17.06
C PRO A 45 -8.03 7.64 -15.98
N HIS A 46 -9.31 7.90 -16.30
CA HIS A 46 -10.33 8.32 -15.34
C HIS A 46 -11.20 7.16 -14.84
N ASP A 47 -11.00 5.94 -15.35
CA ASP A 47 -11.69 4.78 -14.82
C ASP A 47 -11.32 4.61 -13.33
N PRO A 48 -12.30 4.54 -12.42
CA PRO A 48 -12.02 4.43 -10.98
C PRO A 48 -11.23 3.15 -10.62
N ARG A 49 -11.23 2.13 -11.48
CA ARG A 49 -10.42 0.91 -11.31
C ARG A 49 -8.94 1.11 -11.66
N VAL A 50 -8.62 2.15 -12.43
CA VAL A 50 -7.26 2.56 -12.80
C VAL A 50 -6.78 3.69 -11.89
N ASN A 51 -7.64 4.67 -11.65
CA ASN A 51 -7.33 5.85 -10.85
C ASN A 51 -8.00 5.80 -9.47
N VAL A 52 -7.48 4.89 -8.64
CA VAL A 52 -7.93 4.72 -7.24
C VAL A 52 -7.77 6.03 -6.45
N LEU A 53 -6.76 6.83 -6.78
CA LEU A 53 -6.52 8.14 -6.15
C LEU A 53 -7.61 9.17 -6.40
N ALA A 54 -8.34 9.07 -7.51
CA ALA A 54 -9.48 9.94 -7.83
C ALA A 54 -10.83 9.38 -7.34
N THR A 55 -10.87 8.11 -6.94
CA THR A 55 -12.11 7.42 -6.54
C THR A 55 -12.60 7.89 -5.18
N ASP A 56 -13.93 7.94 -4.99
CA ASP A 56 -14.54 8.18 -3.68
C ASP A 56 -14.17 7.06 -2.70
N LEU A 57 -13.59 7.42 -1.56
CA LEU A 57 -13.16 6.50 -0.50
C LEU A 57 -14.02 6.61 0.75
N THR A 58 -15.23 7.19 0.65
CA THR A 58 -16.20 7.20 1.74
C THR A 58 -16.71 5.78 2.02
N GLY A 59 -17.00 5.48 3.29
CA GLY A 59 -17.58 4.18 3.68
C GLY A 59 -16.66 2.97 3.48
N MET A 60 -15.36 3.17 3.25
CA MET A 60 -14.43 2.06 3.09
C MET A 60 -14.31 1.26 4.39
N PRO A 61 -14.16 -0.08 4.31
CA PRO A 61 -13.99 -0.90 5.50
C PRO A 61 -12.73 -0.47 6.26
N PRO A 62 -12.66 -0.70 7.60
CA PRO A 62 -11.44 -0.45 8.34
C PRO A 62 -10.25 -1.07 7.64
N THR A 63 -9.18 -0.30 7.45
CA THR A 63 -8.06 -0.69 6.62
C THR A 63 -6.74 -0.63 7.37
N LEU A 64 -5.98 -1.71 7.34
CA LEU A 64 -4.58 -1.72 7.76
C LEU A 64 -3.69 -1.69 6.52
N ILE A 65 -2.78 -0.73 6.47
CA ILE A 65 -1.74 -0.61 5.44
C ILE A 65 -0.39 -0.86 6.12
N GLN A 66 0.35 -1.86 5.64
CA GLN A 66 1.72 -2.12 6.07
C GLN A 66 2.68 -1.90 4.91
N VAL A 67 3.75 -1.16 5.15
CA VAL A 67 4.73 -0.81 4.11
C VAL A 67 6.14 -0.73 4.70
N GLY A 68 7.14 -1.10 3.91
CA GLY A 68 8.54 -0.94 4.25
C GLY A 68 9.00 0.52 4.24
N GLY A 69 9.89 0.89 5.15
CA GLY A 69 10.48 2.23 5.17
C GLY A 69 11.51 2.47 4.07
N ARG A 70 12.02 1.40 3.42
CA ARG A 70 13.01 1.47 2.33
C ARG A 70 12.44 1.23 0.95
N GLU A 71 11.15 0.97 0.83
CA GLU A 71 10.57 0.65 -0.46
C GLU A 71 10.08 1.88 -1.23
N MET A 72 9.91 1.69 -2.53
CA MET A 72 9.43 2.74 -3.43
C MET A 72 7.95 3.12 -3.18
N LEU A 73 7.11 2.20 -2.70
CA LEU A 73 5.66 2.41 -2.52
C LEU A 73 5.28 3.01 -1.16
N LEU A 74 6.27 3.57 -0.43
CA LEU A 74 6.00 4.25 0.83
C LEU A 74 5.04 5.42 0.64
N ASP A 75 5.27 6.22 -0.40
CA ASP A 75 4.49 7.43 -0.63
C ASP A 75 3.11 7.11 -1.24
N ASP A 76 2.97 6.05 -2.04
CA ASP A 76 1.69 5.43 -2.40
C ASP A 76 0.88 5.08 -1.14
N SER A 77 1.48 4.33 -0.21
CA SER A 77 0.83 3.91 1.03
C SER A 77 0.39 5.07 1.91
N ARG A 78 1.23 6.12 2.01
CA ARG A 78 0.90 7.36 2.74
C ARG A 78 -0.26 8.09 2.08
N ARG A 79 -0.20 8.25 0.76
CA ARG A 79 -1.22 8.97 0.00
C ARG A 79 -2.58 8.28 0.09
N LEU A 80 -2.63 6.95 0.06
CA LEU A 80 -3.87 6.20 0.28
C LEU A 80 -4.41 6.47 1.68
N ALA A 81 -3.57 6.35 2.71
CA ALA A 81 -3.98 6.57 4.09
C ALA A 81 -4.53 7.99 4.30
N GLU A 82 -3.85 9.01 3.79
CA GLU A 82 -4.31 10.41 3.83
C GLU A 82 -5.69 10.59 3.17
N ARG A 83 -5.88 10.02 1.98
CA ARG A 83 -7.14 10.08 1.24
C ARG A 83 -8.28 9.37 1.98
N MET A 84 -8.02 8.18 2.53
CA MET A 84 -9.02 7.44 3.31
C MET A 84 -9.42 8.19 4.58
N LEU A 85 -8.45 8.75 5.32
CA LEU A 85 -8.72 9.59 6.49
C LEU A 85 -9.55 10.82 6.12
N ALA A 86 -9.19 11.52 5.04
CA ALA A 86 -9.93 12.69 4.57
C ALA A 86 -11.38 12.36 4.16
N ALA A 87 -11.63 11.14 3.69
CA ALA A 87 -12.97 10.65 3.37
C ALA A 87 -13.75 10.11 4.60
N GLY A 88 -13.19 10.22 5.81
CA GLY A 88 -13.82 9.74 7.05
C GLY A 88 -13.70 8.23 7.28
N SER A 89 -12.93 7.52 6.46
CA SER A 89 -12.73 6.08 6.58
C SER A 89 -11.66 5.74 7.63
N SER A 90 -11.85 4.63 8.34
CA SER A 90 -10.88 4.16 9.34
C SER A 90 -9.68 3.50 8.67
N VAL A 91 -8.49 4.06 8.88
CA VAL A 91 -7.24 3.50 8.34
C VAL A 91 -6.11 3.58 9.35
N GLN A 92 -5.31 2.53 9.42
CA GLN A 92 -4.06 2.46 10.16
C GLN A 92 -2.91 2.26 9.17
N LEU A 93 -1.93 3.17 9.17
CA LEU A 93 -0.70 3.02 8.40
C LEU A 93 0.44 2.59 9.34
N GLN A 94 1.12 1.49 9.00
CA GLN A 94 2.30 1.01 9.70
C GLN A 94 3.51 1.00 8.77
N VAL A 95 4.47 1.88 9.05
CA VAL A 95 5.73 1.96 8.31
C VAL A 95 6.80 1.19 9.07
N PHE A 96 7.26 0.08 8.50
CA PHE A 96 8.30 -0.75 9.09
C PHE A 96 9.69 -0.23 8.69
N ARG A 97 10.31 0.52 9.60
CA ARG A 97 11.64 1.11 9.38
C ARG A 97 12.64 0.04 8.93
N GLY A 98 13.38 0.36 7.87
CA GLY A 98 14.44 -0.54 7.36
C GLY A 98 13.95 -1.68 6.48
N GLN A 99 12.64 -1.93 6.40
CA GLN A 99 12.08 -3.02 5.59
C GLN A 99 11.89 -2.63 4.12
N ILE A 100 11.88 -3.66 3.27
CA ILE A 100 11.76 -3.60 1.80
C ILE A 100 10.33 -3.93 1.35
N HIS A 101 10.09 -3.84 0.04
CA HIS A 101 8.82 -4.18 -0.57
C HIS A 101 8.35 -5.60 -0.19
N VAL A 102 7.13 -5.69 0.35
CA VAL A 102 6.47 -6.94 0.77
C VAL A 102 7.35 -7.79 1.69
N PHE A 103 8.07 -7.16 2.63
CA PHE A 103 8.94 -7.85 3.59
C PHE A 103 8.22 -8.94 4.40
N GLN A 104 6.89 -8.88 4.52
CA GLN A 104 6.05 -9.89 5.18
C GLN A 104 6.24 -11.28 4.58
N ALA A 105 6.53 -11.39 3.27
CA ALA A 105 6.82 -12.66 2.61
C ALA A 105 8.09 -13.36 3.17
N LEU A 106 8.98 -12.59 3.82
CA LEU A 106 10.22 -13.08 4.41
C LEU A 106 10.05 -13.51 5.88
N PHE A 107 8.84 -13.87 6.33
CA PHE A 107 8.52 -14.23 7.73
C PHE A 107 9.40 -15.34 8.32
N ARG A 108 9.96 -16.23 7.49
CA ARG A 108 10.89 -17.27 7.94
C ARG A 108 12.26 -16.71 8.30
N LEU A 109 12.64 -15.58 7.71
CA LEU A 109 13.97 -14.97 7.82
C LEU A 109 13.98 -13.74 8.72
N LEU A 110 12.93 -12.91 8.65
CA LEU A 110 12.88 -11.61 9.32
C LEU A 110 11.94 -11.63 10.54
N PRO A 111 12.44 -11.29 11.75
CA PRO A 111 11.59 -11.11 12.92
C PRO A 111 10.50 -10.04 12.72
N GLU A 112 10.82 -8.96 12.02
CA GLU A 112 9.89 -7.87 11.71
C GLU A 112 8.74 -8.34 10.84
N ALA A 113 8.98 -9.25 9.89
CA ALA A 113 7.94 -9.84 9.05
C ALA A 113 6.95 -10.67 9.88
N ARG A 114 7.44 -11.47 10.84
CA ARG A 114 6.56 -12.19 11.79
C ARG A 114 5.78 -11.22 12.66
N HIS A 115 6.40 -10.14 13.10
CA HIS A 115 5.71 -9.11 13.88
C HIS A 115 4.59 -8.45 13.06
N ALA A 116 4.88 -8.08 11.81
CA ALA A 116 3.91 -7.49 10.89
C ALA A 116 2.71 -8.42 10.63
N LEU A 117 2.95 -9.72 10.43
CA LEU A 117 1.90 -10.71 10.26
C LEU A 117 1.07 -10.93 11.53
N ARG A 118 1.68 -10.90 12.73
CA ARG A 118 0.91 -10.94 13.99
C ARG A 118 -0.02 -9.74 14.13
N LEU A 119 0.48 -8.53 13.83
CA LEU A 119 -0.33 -7.31 13.86
C LEU A 119 -1.46 -7.37 12.83
N SER A 120 -1.19 -7.92 11.64
CA SER A 120 -2.20 -8.16 10.62
C SER A 120 -3.29 -9.12 11.09
N GLY A 121 -2.90 -10.23 11.73
CA GLY A 121 -3.85 -11.19 12.29
C GLY A 121 -4.72 -10.59 13.40
N ALA A 122 -4.11 -9.85 14.32
CA ALA A 122 -4.85 -9.13 15.37
C ALA A 122 -5.85 -8.13 14.78
N PHE A 123 -5.42 -7.34 13.80
CA PHE A 123 -6.30 -6.40 13.09
C PHE A 123 -7.49 -7.08 12.42
N LEU A 124 -7.26 -8.21 11.75
CA LEU A 124 -8.33 -8.97 11.09
C LEU A 124 -9.32 -9.57 12.10
N ALA A 125 -8.84 -10.10 13.22
CA ALA A 125 -9.68 -10.62 14.30
C ALA A 125 -10.57 -9.51 14.90
N ASP A 126 -9.97 -8.38 15.30
CA ASP A 126 -10.68 -7.20 15.81
C ASP A 126 -11.72 -6.69 14.80
N SER A 127 -11.38 -6.69 13.51
CA SER A 127 -12.27 -6.21 12.46
C SER A 127 -13.46 -7.14 12.21
N ALA A 128 -13.30 -8.45 12.45
CA ALA A 128 -14.37 -9.43 12.30
C ALA A 128 -15.40 -9.36 13.44
N GLU A 129 -14.98 -8.95 14.63
CA GLU A 129 -15.85 -8.79 15.80
C GLU A 129 -16.66 -7.49 15.78
N ARG A 130 -16.18 -6.47 15.05
CA ARG A 130 -16.92 -5.21 14.87
C ARG A 130 -18.10 -5.43 13.94
N LYS A 131 -19.31 -5.42 14.51
CA LYS A 131 -20.54 -5.27 13.71
C LYS A 131 -20.57 -3.84 13.17
N PHE A 132 -20.40 -3.70 11.86
CA PHE A 132 -20.62 -2.42 11.18
C PHE A 132 -22.14 -2.19 11.07
N PRO A 133 -22.62 -0.97 11.35
CA PRO A 133 -24.02 -0.59 11.13
C PRO A 133 -24.39 -0.63 9.64
#